data_AF-A0A0H4QEQ4-F1
#
_entry.id   AF-A0A0H4QEQ4-F1
#
_cell.length_a   1.000
_cell.length_b   1.000
_cell.length_c   1.000
_cell.angle_alpha   90.00
_cell.angle_beta   90.00
_cell.angle_gamma   90.00
#
_symmetry.space_group_name_H-M   'P 1'
#
loop_
_entity.id
_entity.type
_entity.pdbx_description
1 polymer ?
#
loop_
_entity_poly.entity_id
_entity_poly.type
_entity_poly.pdbx_seq_one_letter_code
_entity_poly.pdbx_strand_id
1 'polypeptide(L)' 'MKTCAECSQSIGLGEMYYSIGDNFLQFNYFEREDGSDNIFCSQQCLMDSLSVEQDEVED' A
#
# COMPACT_ATOMS: atom_id res chain seq x y z
N MET A 1 9.01 14.32 -1.13
CA MET A 1 8.98 13.07 -1.91
C MET A 1 8.54 11.97 -0.96
N LYS A 2 7.64 11.11 -1.40
CA LYS A 2 7.31 9.87 -0.69
C LYS A 2 7.99 8.71 -1.40
N THR A 3 8.10 7.56 -0.74
CA THR A 3 8.63 6.33 -1.33
C THR A 3 7.57 5.26 -1.21
N CYS A 4 7.34 4.50 -2.27
CA CYS A 4 6.45 3.35 -2.24
C CYS A 4 7.00 2.29 -1.26
N ALA A 5 6.19 1.84 -0.33
CA ALA A 5 6.55 0.82 0.66
C ALA A 5 6.84 -0.54 0.02
N GLU A 6 6.19 -0.87 -1.10
CA GLU A 6 6.36 -2.14 -1.82
C GLU A 6 7.59 -2.11 -2.75
N CYS A 7 7.59 -1.22 -3.75
CA CYS A 7 8.60 -1.26 -4.83
C CYS A 7 9.75 -0.25 -4.66
N SER A 8 9.78 0.52 -3.57
CA SER A 8 10.79 1.55 -3.28
C SER A 8 10.90 2.69 -4.30
N GLN A 9 9.97 2.81 -5.25
CA GLN A 9 9.96 3.92 -6.21
C GLN A 9 9.60 5.24 -5.53
N SER A 10 10.22 6.33 -5.98
CA SER A 10 9.90 7.69 -5.52
C SER A 10 8.57 8.15 -6.10
N ILE A 11 7.75 8.76 -5.26
CA ILE A 11 6.49 9.41 -5.62
C ILE A 11 6.71 10.92 -5.57
N GLY A 12 6.55 11.54 -6.74
CA GLY A 12 6.78 12.95 -7.00
C GLY A 12 5.72 13.88 -6.38
N LEU A 13 5.98 15.18 -6.46
CA LEU A 13 5.01 16.19 -6.06
C LEU A 13 3.87 16.26 -7.08
N GLY A 14 2.62 16.21 -6.61
CA GLY A 14 1.43 16.21 -7.45
C GLY A 14 0.98 14.84 -7.95
N GLU A 15 1.75 13.78 -7.68
CA GLU A 15 1.33 12.41 -7.95
C GLU A 15 0.39 11.89 -6.85
N MET A 16 -0.53 11.02 -7.24
CA MET A 16 -1.42 10.32 -6.33
C MET A 16 -0.72 9.06 -5.79
N TYR A 17 -1.10 8.66 -4.58
CA TYR A 17 -0.67 7.40 -3.97
C TYR A 17 -1.86 6.74 -3.27
N TYR A 18 -1.74 5.45 -3.01
CA TYR A 18 -2.71 4.63 -2.29
C TYR A 18 -2.24 4.41 -0.86
N SER A 19 -3.18 4.29 0.06
CA SER A 19 -2.95 3.99 1.48
C SER A 19 -4.18 3.32 2.07
N ILE A 20 -3.99 2.46 3.07
CA ILE A 20 -5.07 1.85 3.84
C ILE A 20 -5.61 2.84 4.87
N GLY A 21 -6.92 3.10 4.80
CA GLY A 21 -7.63 3.97 5.74
C GLY A 21 -8.32 3.23 6.90
N ASP A 22 -8.32 1.89 6.89
CA ASP A 22 -8.87 1.09 7.99
C ASP A 22 -7.93 1.11 9.20
N ASN A 23 -8.48 1.38 10.39
CA ASN A 23 -7.68 1.54 11.61
C ASN A 23 -7.15 0.21 12.14
N PHE A 24 -7.88 -0.89 11.97
CA PHE A 24 -7.44 -2.21 12.43
C PHE A 24 -6.25 -2.68 11.60
N LEU A 25 -6.33 -2.55 10.28
CA LEU A 25 -5.21 -2.88 9.39
C LEU A 25 -4.00 -1.98 9.65
N GLN A 26 -4.20 -0.66 9.76
CA GLN A 26 -3.14 0.29 10.13
C GLN A 26 -2.42 -0.12 11.41
N PHE A 27 -3.16 -0.41 12.48
CA PHE A 27 -2.55 -0.75 13.77
C PHE A 27 -1.80 -2.08 13.78
N ASN A 28 -2.26 -3.08 13.02
CA ASN A 28 -1.69 -4.43 13.08
C ASN A 28 -0.61 -4.71 12.02
N TYR A 29 -0.55 -3.95 10.93
CA TYR A 29 0.31 -4.25 9.78
C TYR A 29 1.23 -3.10 9.35
N PHE A 30 1.05 -1.91 9.92
CA PHE A 30 1.86 -0.73 9.60
C PHE A 30 2.44 -0.14 10.89
N GLU A 31 3.72 -0.36 11.11
CA GLU A 31 4.41 -0.12 12.38
C GLU A 31 5.14 1.23 12.40
N ARG A 32 5.39 1.86 11.25
CA ARG A 32 6.15 3.10 11.19
C ARG A 32 5.27 4.27 11.64
N GLU A 33 5.74 4.97 12.67
CA GLU A 33 5.06 6.15 13.23
C GLU A 33 4.85 7.28 12.21
N ASP A 34 5.69 7.35 11.17
CA ASP A 34 5.58 8.34 10.09
C ASP A 34 4.62 7.90 8.96
N GLY A 35 4.04 6.70 9.05
CA GLY A 35 3.15 6.10 8.07
C GLY A 35 3.83 5.78 6.73
N SER A 36 5.17 5.77 6.67
CA SER A 36 5.91 5.55 5.42
C SER A 36 5.78 4.13 4.86
N ASP A 37 5.36 3.17 5.68
CA ASP A 37 5.03 1.80 5.30
C ASP A 37 3.59 1.65 4.76
N ASN A 38 2.73 2.67 4.88
CA ASN A 38 1.36 2.69 4.35
C ASN A 38 1.21 3.63 3.13
N ILE A 39 2.19 3.60 2.22
CA ILE A 39 2.23 4.46 1.03
C ILE A 39 2.57 3.63 -0.21
N PHE A 40 1.69 3.61 -1.21
CA PHE A 40 1.85 2.78 -2.41
C PHE A 40 1.67 3.60 -3.69
N CYS A 41 2.58 3.45 -4.66
CA CYS A 41 2.54 4.23 -5.91
C CYS A 41 1.48 3.72 -6.92
N SER A 42 0.94 2.52 -6.72
CA SER A 42 -0.07 1.92 -7.60
C SER A 42 -1.01 1.00 -6.83
N GLN A 43 -2.17 0.69 -7.41
CA GLN A 43 -3.08 -0.32 -6.88
C GLN A 43 -2.41 -1.70 -6.79
N GLN A 44 -1.55 -2.06 -7.76
CA GLN A 44 -0.81 -3.32 -7.73
C GLN A 44 0.13 -3.38 -6.52
N CYS A 45 0.91 -2.32 -6.26
CA CYS A 45 1.78 -2.27 -5.08
C CYS A 45 1.02 -2.41 -3.76
N LEU A 46 -0.19 -1.86 -3.68
CA LEU A 46 -1.04 -2.03 -2.50
C LEU A 46 -1.50 -3.49 -2.35
N MET A 47 -1.94 -4.11 -3.45
CA MET A 47 -2.40 -5.50 -3.45
C MET A 47 -1.26 -6.47 -3.13
N ASP A 48 -0.09 -6.28 -3.73
CA ASP A 48 1.12 -7.10 -3.49
C ASP A 48 1.54 -7.01 -2.02
N SER A 49 1.59 -5.79 -1.46
CA SER A 49 1.96 -5.57 -0.05
C SER A 49 1.00 -6.24 0.94
N LEU A 50 -0.28 -6.35 0.59
CA LEU A 50 -1.29 -7.03 1.40
C LEU A 50 -1.45 -8.51 1.04
N SER A 51 -0.61 -9.03 0.14
CA SER A 51 -0.71 -10.42 -0.36
C SER A 51 -2.12 -10.77 -0.82
N VAL A 52 -2.78 -9.85 -1.54
CA VAL A 52 -4.13 -10.07 -2.06
C VAL A 52 -4.08 -11.16 -3.12
N GLU A 53 -4.81 -12.24 -2.88
CA GLU A 53 -4.99 -13.32 -3.85
C GLU A 53 -6.18 -13.02 -4.77
N GLN A 54 -6.04 -13.41 -6.03
CA GLN A 54 -7.11 -13.33 -7.02
C GLN A 54 -7.51 -14.76 -7.39
N ASP A 55 -8.75 -15.12 -7.08
CA ASP A 55 -9.33 -16.41 -7.42
C ASP A 55 -10.43 -16.25 -8.49
N GLU A 56 -10.57 -17.29 -9.30
CA GLU A 56 -11.67 -17.43 -10.25
C GLU A 56 -12.81 -18.22 -9.59
N VAL A 57 -14.05 -17.74 -9.74
CA VAL A 57 -15.22 -18.47 -9.23
C VAL A 57 -15.64 -19.47 -10.30
N GLU A 58 -15.59 -20.76 -9.96
CA GLU A 58 -16.11 -21.84 -10.80
C GLU A 58 -17.59 -22.12 -10.46
N ASP A 59 -18.40 -22.45 -11.47
CA ASP A 59 -19.83 -22.81 -11.36
C ASP A 59 -20.07 -24.16 -10.65
#